data_AF-A0A9X8YRU1-F1
#
_entry.id   AF-A0A9X8YRU1-F1
#
_cell.length_a   1.000
_cell.length_b   1.000
_cell.length_c   1.000
_cell.angle_alpha   90.00
_cell.angle_beta   90.00
_cell.angle_gamma   90.00
#
_symmetry.space_group_name_H-M   'P 1'
#
loop_
_entity.id
_entity.type
_entity.pdbx_description
1 polymer ?
#
loop_
_entity_poly.entity_id
_entity_poly.type
_entity_poly.pdbx_seq_one_letter_code
_entity_poly.pdbx_strand_id
1 'polypeptide(L)'
;PTDFLELGASRVMMWGGDGRPHSWSSFWDGVTGNDNTGDPKNDPGNQLGGFDFKLKLQPLIGMPVSFYGQITGEDEAGMLPSHNAYMLGLEGHPEWGPTTINWHIEGSDTRSNGNA
;
A
#
# COMPACT_ATOMS: atom_id res chain seq x y z
N PRO A 1 2.08 -19.55 0.87
CA PRO A 1 0.88 -18.97 1.50
C PRO A 1 0.50 -19.77 2.75
N THR A 2 0.20 -19.08 3.86
CA THR A 2 -0.23 -19.69 5.12
C THR A 2 -1.56 -19.11 5.54
N ASP A 3 -2.37 -19.84 6.28
CA ASP A 3 -3.72 -19.39 6.68
C ASP A 3 -3.69 -18.23 7.68
N PHE A 4 -2.53 -17.95 8.27
CA PHE A 4 -2.32 -16.93 9.29
C PHE A 4 -1.61 -15.65 8.80
N LEU A 5 -1.02 -15.65 7.61
CA LEU A 5 -0.27 -14.50 7.09
C LEU A 5 -0.65 -14.23 5.64
N GLU A 6 -1.17 -13.04 5.40
CA GLU A 6 -1.44 -12.48 4.09
C GLU A 6 -0.43 -11.37 3.81
N LEU A 7 0.10 -11.32 2.59
CA LEU A 7 1.02 -10.31 2.09
C LEU A 7 0.46 -9.76 0.79
N GLY A 8 0.44 -8.44 0.65
CA GLY A 8 0.01 -7.73 -0.54
C GLY A 8 1.08 -6.77 -1.03
N ALA A 9 1.03 -6.51 -2.33
CA ALA A 9 1.80 -5.46 -2.98
C ALA A 9 0.86 -4.76 -3.97
N SER A 10 0.93 -3.44 -4.02
CA SER A 10 0.11 -2.62 -4.90
C SER A 10 0.96 -1.54 -5.57
N ARG A 11 0.57 -1.18 -6.80
CA ARG A 11 1.16 -0.08 -7.58
C ARG A 11 0.04 0.70 -8.23
N VAL A 12 0.10 2.03 -8.11
CA VAL A 12 -0.82 2.97 -8.73
C VAL A 12 0.00 3.93 -9.58
N MET A 13 -0.46 4.19 -10.81
CA MET A 13 0.18 5.11 -11.74
C MET A 13 -0.86 6.10 -12.25
N MET A 14 -0.55 7.40 -12.12
CA MET A 14 -1.37 8.46 -12.71
C MET A 14 -0.84 8.80 -14.11
N TRP A 15 -1.56 8.36 -15.15
CA TRP A 15 -1.13 8.46 -16.54
C TRP A 15 -2.06 9.33 -17.40
N GLY A 16 -1.49 10.06 -18.36
CA GLY A 16 -2.23 10.96 -19.25
C GLY A 16 -2.53 12.34 -18.66
N GLY A 17 -3.50 13.04 -19.24
CA GLY A 17 -3.88 14.41 -18.90
C GLY A 17 -3.61 15.41 -20.03
N ASP A 18 -4.19 16.61 -19.93
CA ASP A 18 -3.97 17.67 -20.93
C ASP A 18 -2.49 18.07 -20.96
N GLY A 19 -1.91 18.11 -22.16
CA GLY A 19 -0.48 18.34 -22.36
C GLY A 19 0.45 17.20 -21.92
N ARG A 20 -0.05 16.01 -21.57
CA ARG A 20 0.75 14.84 -21.16
C ARG A 20 0.68 13.67 -22.17
N PRO A 21 1.71 12.80 -22.21
CA PRO A 21 1.68 11.58 -23.01
C PRO A 21 0.48 10.69 -22.66
N HIS A 22 -0.28 10.26 -23.67
CA HIS A 22 -1.47 9.41 -23.52
C HIS A 22 -1.52 8.26 -24.54
N SER A 23 -0.37 7.88 -25.10
CA SER A 23 -0.27 6.76 -26.05
C SER A 23 -0.06 5.41 -25.33
N TRP A 24 -0.44 4.31 -25.97
CA TRP A 24 -0.22 2.96 -25.43
C TRP A 24 1.27 2.67 -25.13
N SER A 25 2.18 3.26 -25.93
CA SER A 25 3.62 3.23 -25.64
C SER A 25 3.93 3.91 -24.32
N SER A 26 3.48 5.15 -24.11
CA SER A 26 3.73 5.90 -22.87
C SER A 26 3.14 5.24 -21.62
N PHE A 27 2.03 4.52 -21.78
CA PHE A 27 1.46 3.72 -20.68
C PHE A 27 2.39 2.58 -20.29
N TRP A 28 2.94 1.85 -21.26
CA TRP A 28 3.84 0.73 -21.01
C TRP A 28 5.21 1.19 -20.51
N ASP A 29 5.67 2.35 -20.95
CA ASP A 29 6.89 2.98 -20.43
C ASP A 29 6.74 3.25 -18.92
N GLY A 30 5.62 3.81 -18.47
CA GLY A 30 5.33 4.00 -17.04
C GLY A 30 5.09 2.71 -16.25
N VAL A 31 4.41 1.71 -16.83
CA VAL A 31 4.22 0.40 -16.16
C VAL A 31 5.56 -0.31 -15.92
N THR A 32 6.54 -0.14 -16.82
CA THR A 32 7.83 -0.82 -16.75
C THR A 32 8.89 -0.06 -15.91
N GLY A 33 8.57 1.13 -15.39
CA GLY A 33 9.47 1.90 -14.53
C GLY A 33 10.61 2.59 -15.31
N ASN A 34 10.45 2.82 -16.61
CA ASN A 34 11.39 3.58 -17.44
C ASN A 34 11.16 5.10 -17.32
N ASP A 35 10.94 5.59 -16.10
CA ASP A 35 10.32 6.90 -15.85
C ASP A 35 11.36 7.96 -15.45
N ASN A 36 12.57 7.55 -15.09
CA ASN A 36 13.66 8.43 -14.63
C ASN A 36 14.40 9.11 -15.79
N THR A 37 13.68 9.75 -16.72
CA THR A 37 14.29 10.53 -17.82
C THR A 37 14.77 11.93 -17.39
N GLY A 38 14.36 12.40 -16.21
CA GLY A 38 14.74 13.71 -15.68
C GLY A 38 14.06 14.91 -16.37
N ASP A 39 13.10 14.67 -17.26
CA ASP A 39 12.29 15.70 -17.92
C ASP A 39 10.81 15.58 -17.50
N PRO A 40 10.27 16.53 -16.72
CA PRO A 40 8.87 16.54 -16.27
C PRO A 40 7.82 16.51 -17.40
N LYS A 41 8.22 16.77 -18.65
CA LYS A 41 7.35 16.69 -19.84
C LYS A 41 7.32 15.30 -20.47
N ASN A 42 8.30 14.45 -20.18
CA ASN A 42 8.41 13.08 -20.69
C ASN A 42 8.20 12.02 -19.60
N ASP A 43 8.06 12.44 -18.34
CA ASP A 43 7.71 11.55 -17.23
C ASP A 43 6.27 11.04 -17.39
N PRO A 44 6.05 9.73 -17.62
CA PRO A 44 4.76 9.17 -17.99
C PRO A 44 3.71 9.23 -16.86
N GLY A 45 4.10 9.53 -15.61
CA GLY A 45 3.15 9.68 -14.52
C GLY A 45 3.77 9.76 -13.13
N ASN A 46 2.98 10.22 -12.15
CA ASN A 46 3.34 10.03 -10.73
C ASN A 46 2.95 8.62 -10.30
N GLN A 47 3.80 7.95 -9.53
CA GLN A 47 3.58 6.57 -9.12
C GLN A 47 3.48 6.47 -7.60
N LEU A 48 2.70 5.50 -7.12
CA LEU A 48 2.71 5.09 -5.72
C LEU A 48 2.87 3.57 -5.67
N GLY A 49 3.83 3.10 -4.88
CA GLY A 49 4.04 1.70 -4.58
C GLY A 49 3.80 1.42 -3.11
N GLY A 50 3.19 0.29 -2.79
CA GLY A 50 2.96 -0.09 -1.41
C GLY A 50 2.98 -1.57 -1.15
N PHE A 51 3.27 -1.92 0.10
CA PHE A 51 3.18 -3.26 0.64
C PHE A 51 2.22 -3.27 1.81
N ASP A 52 1.46 -4.34 1.92
CA ASP A 52 0.53 -4.56 3.01
C ASP A 52 0.68 -5.97 3.56
N PHE A 53 0.31 -6.14 4.82
CA PHE A 53 0.28 -7.44 5.46
C PHE A 53 -0.87 -7.54 6.43
N LYS A 54 -1.31 -8.77 6.66
CA LYS A 54 -2.27 -9.11 7.71
C LYS A 54 -1.87 -10.42 8.38
N LEU A 55 -1.67 -10.36 9.69
CA LEU A 55 -1.37 -11.47 10.57
C LEU A 55 -2.61 -11.85 11.38
N LYS A 56 -3.17 -13.02 11.12
CA LYS A 56 -4.35 -13.57 11.83
C LYS A 56 -3.90 -14.42 13.00
N LEU A 57 -4.32 -14.06 14.22
CA LEU A 57 -3.92 -14.78 15.43
C LEU A 57 -4.83 -15.99 15.74
N GLN A 58 -6.02 -16.06 15.11
CA GLN A 58 -6.97 -17.16 15.32
C GLN A 58 -6.37 -18.52 14.92
N PRO A 59 -5.81 -18.70 13.71
CA PRO A 59 -5.17 -19.98 13.34
C PRO A 59 -3.83 -20.25 14.06
N LEU A 60 -3.19 -19.23 14.66
CA LEU A 60 -1.90 -19.38 15.36
C LEU A 60 -2.04 -19.75 16.83
N ILE A 61 -2.89 -19.02 17.56
CA ILE A 61 -3.03 -19.08 19.02
C ILE A 61 -4.49 -19.09 19.49
N GLY A 62 -5.46 -19.23 18.58
CA GLY A 62 -6.89 -19.31 18.92
C GLY A 62 -7.54 -17.97 19.27
N MET A 63 -6.83 -16.85 19.14
CA MET A 63 -7.36 -15.53 19.48
C MET A 63 -8.06 -14.90 18.26
N PRO A 64 -9.35 -14.49 18.32
CA PRO A 64 -10.08 -13.93 17.20
C PRO A 64 -9.70 -12.46 16.93
N VAL A 65 -8.42 -12.23 16.70
CA VAL A 65 -7.78 -10.92 16.50
C VAL A 65 -6.82 -11.01 15.31
N SER A 66 -6.73 -9.94 14.54
CA SER A 66 -5.73 -9.78 13.48
C SER A 66 -4.95 -8.48 13.68
N PHE A 67 -3.67 -8.51 13.34
CA PHE A 67 -2.82 -7.32 13.21
C PHE A 67 -2.53 -7.07 11.75
N TYR A 68 -2.71 -5.85 11.28
CA TYR A 68 -2.51 -5.50 9.88
C TYR A 68 -1.75 -4.19 9.75
N GLY A 69 -1.10 -4.03 8.61
CA GLY A 69 -0.33 -2.84 8.32
C GLY A 69 -0.11 -2.63 6.84
N GLN A 70 0.13 -1.37 6.48
CA GLN A 70 0.44 -0.95 5.12
C GLN A 70 1.51 0.14 5.15
N ILE A 71 2.43 0.05 4.19
CA ILE A 71 3.40 1.09 3.86
C ILE A 71 3.22 1.43 2.39
N THR A 72 3.09 2.72 2.07
CA THR A 72 2.93 3.20 0.69
C THR A 72 3.78 4.43 0.49
N GLY A 73 4.54 4.53 -0.59
CA GLY A 73 5.34 5.72 -0.91
C GLY A 73 5.37 6.03 -2.40
N GLU A 74 5.88 7.21 -2.72
CA GLU A 74 5.74 7.85 -4.03
C GLU A 74 6.88 7.51 -5.01
N ASP A 75 8.06 7.12 -4.52
CA ASP A 75 9.23 6.95 -5.38
C ASP A 75 9.98 5.65 -5.08
N GLU A 76 10.23 4.86 -6.12
CA GLU A 76 11.06 3.64 -6.09
C GLU A 76 12.54 4.02 -6.13
N ALA A 77 13.07 4.53 -5.01
CA ALA A 77 14.51 4.69 -4.83
C ALA A 77 15.17 3.32 -4.59
N GLY A 78 15.31 2.51 -5.64
CA GLY A 78 16.02 1.24 -5.60
C GLY A 78 15.27 0.13 -4.86
N MET A 79 13.99 -0.10 -5.21
CA MET A 79 13.08 -1.15 -4.70
C MET A 79 12.44 -0.88 -3.33
N LEU A 80 12.78 0.23 -2.66
CA LEU A 80 12.13 0.64 -1.41
C LEU A 80 11.42 1.99 -1.62
N PRO A 81 10.17 2.12 -1.16
CA PRO A 81 9.41 3.35 -1.34
C PRO A 81 10.02 4.49 -0.47
N SER A 82 10.10 5.68 -1.04
CA SER A 82 10.46 6.93 -0.34
C SER A 82 9.22 7.79 -0.09
N HIS A 83 9.27 8.69 0.90
CA HIS A 83 8.12 9.51 1.34
C HIS A 83 6.91 8.66 1.75
N ASN A 84 7.13 7.77 2.71
CA ASN A 84 6.17 6.73 3.05
C ASN A 84 5.04 7.23 3.95
N ALA A 85 3.81 6.94 3.54
CA ALA A 85 2.66 6.85 4.41
C ALA A 85 2.62 5.47 5.07
N TYR A 86 2.28 5.44 6.36
CA TYR A 86 2.18 4.23 7.17
C TYR A 86 0.77 4.10 7.76
N MET A 87 0.27 2.88 7.84
CA MET A 87 -0.95 2.53 8.53
C MET A 87 -0.73 1.25 9.31
N LEU A 88 -1.16 1.22 10.57
CA LEU A 88 -1.13 0.03 11.42
C LEU A 88 -2.44 -0.07 12.17
N GLY A 89 -2.98 -1.28 12.24
CA GLY A 89 -4.25 -1.53 12.90
C GLY A 89 -4.35 -2.89 13.55
N LEU A 90 -5.26 -2.97 14.52
CA LEU A 90 -5.68 -4.18 15.18
C LEU A 90 -7.19 -4.30 15.02
N GLU A 91 -7.66 -5.48 14.63
CA GLU A 91 -9.08 -5.80 14.53
C GLU A 91 -9.39 -7.07 15.33
N GLY A 92 -10.62 -7.20 15.79
CA GLY A 92 -11.09 -8.40 16.47
C GLY A 92 -12.55 -8.70 16.21
N HIS A 93 -12.84 -10.00 16.21
CA HIS A 93 -14.13 -10.58 15.86
C HIS A 93 -14.59 -11.63 16.90
N PRO A 94 -14.59 -11.37 18.22
CA PRO A 94 -15.00 -12.36 19.21
C PRO A 94 -16.50 -12.68 19.12
N GLU A 95 -16.81 -13.95 19.34
CA GLU A 95 -18.19 -14.44 19.46
C GLU A 95 -18.67 -14.34 20.92
N TRP A 96 -19.87 -13.78 21.10
CA TRP A 96 -20.59 -13.77 22.38
C TRP A 96 -22.00 -14.35 22.16
N GLY A 97 -22.13 -15.66 22.39
CA GLY A 97 -23.39 -16.38 22.17
C GLY A 97 -23.75 -16.40 20.68
N PRO A 98 -24.97 -15.99 20.28
CA PRO A 98 -25.36 -15.91 18.87
C PRO A 98 -24.84 -14.66 18.15
N THR A 99 -24.08 -13.80 18.83
CA THR A 99 -23.65 -12.49 18.32
C THR A 99 -22.14 -12.45 18.11
N THR A 100 -21.69 -11.83 17.02
CA THR A 100 -20.28 -11.50 16.78
C THR A 100 -20.07 -10.02 17.04
N ILE A 101 -19.08 -9.69 17.87
CA ILE A 101 -18.67 -8.31 18.08
C ILE A 101 -17.52 -8.01 17.10
N ASN A 102 -17.63 -6.92 16.36
CA ASN A 102 -16.58 -6.46 15.45
C ASN A 102 -16.01 -5.15 15.99
N TRP A 103 -14.69 -5.05 16.10
CA TRP A 103 -14.01 -3.83 16.50
C TRP A 103 -12.68 -3.70 15.76
N HIS A 104 -12.21 -2.46 15.61
CA HIS A 104 -10.86 -2.17 15.14
C HIS A 104 -10.34 -0.87 15.75
N ILE A 105 -9.02 -0.77 15.87
CA ILE A 105 -8.30 0.45 16.24
C ILE A 105 -7.18 0.61 15.23
N GLU A 106 -7.07 1.79 14.66
CA GLU A 106 -6.14 2.08 13.58
C GLU A 106 -5.43 3.42 13.81
N GLY A 107 -4.15 3.45 13.50
CA GLY A 107 -3.34 4.66 13.42
C GLY A 107 -2.73 4.77 12.04
N SER A 108 -2.78 5.98 11.47
CA SER A 108 -2.17 6.29 10.18
C SER A 108 -1.35 7.58 10.25
N ASP A 109 -0.23 7.58 9.55
CA ASP A 109 0.59 8.76 9.31
C ASP A 109 0.82 8.88 7.81
N THR A 110 0.25 9.92 7.21
CA THR A 110 0.36 10.20 5.77
C THR A 110 1.34 11.32 5.46
N ARG A 111 2.13 11.76 6.45
CA ARG A 111 3.12 12.82 6.27
C ARG A 111 4.36 12.23 5.59
N SER A 112 4.86 12.95 4.60
CA SER A 112 6.02 12.54 3.80
C SER A 112 7.37 12.85 4.48
N ASN A 113 7.37 13.72 5.50
CA ASN A 113 8.57 14.19 6.20
C ASN A 113 8.53 13.74 7.67
N GLY A 114 9.44 12.85 8.05
CA GLY A 114 9.53 12.24 9.39
C GLY A 114 9.88 13.16 10.56
N ASN A 115 9.50 14.45 10.52
CA ASN A 115 9.61 15.36 11.65
C ASN A 115 8.21 15.66 12.19
N ALA A 116 7.97 15.21 13.42
CA ALA A 116 6.88 15.69 14.26
C ALA A 116 7.17 17.12 14.75
#